data_AF-A0A511RJ35-F1
#
_entry.id   AF-A0A511RJ35-F1
#
_cell.length_a   1.000
_cell.length_b   1.000
_cell.length_c   1.000
_cell.angle_alpha   90.00
_cell.angle_beta   90.00
_cell.angle_gamma   90.00
#
_symmetry.space_group_name_H-M   'P 1'
#
loop_
_entity.id
_entity.type
_entity.pdbx_description
1 polymer ?
#
loop_
_entity_poly.entity_id
_entity_poly.type
_entity_poly.pdbx_seq_one_letter_code
_entity_poly.pdbx_strand_id
1 'polypeptide(L)'
;MAGVYTDGSADDKRRGGWAALLRCNGREKLISGAEPNTTNNRMELTAAVMALRALKKPCVVHLYTDSQYLKKAFTDGWLEKWQKNGWKTASRQPVKNQDLWRALLEETRRHEVYWHWTRGHAGHRENELVDKEAQRQRRTLPLG
;
A
#
# COMPACT_ATOMS: atom_id res chain seq x y z
N MET A 1 -9.80 -5.86 -16.26
CA MET A 1 -9.19 -4.68 -15.63
C MET A 1 -9.75 -4.56 -14.23
N ALA A 2 -8.90 -4.34 -13.22
CA ALA A 2 -9.32 -4.14 -11.83
C ALA A 2 -8.89 -2.74 -11.35
N GLY A 3 -9.81 -2.00 -10.76
CA GLY A 3 -9.51 -0.76 -10.03
C GLY A 3 -9.22 -1.12 -8.57
N VAL A 4 -8.14 -0.61 -8.01
CA VAL A 4 -7.71 -0.88 -6.64
C VAL A 4 -7.42 0.45 -5.97
N TYR A 5 -7.99 0.68 -4.79
CA TYR A 5 -7.77 1.88 -3.99
C TYR A 5 -7.20 1.45 -2.65
N THR A 6 -6.16 2.10 -2.17
CA THR A 6 -5.44 1.65 -0.97
C THR A 6 -5.07 2.82 -0.08
N ASP A 7 -5.18 2.61 1.24
CA ASP A 7 -4.75 3.58 2.24
C ASP A 7 -4.25 2.88 3.52
N GLY A 8 -3.39 3.57 4.27
CA GLY A 8 -2.80 3.13 5.52
C GLY A 8 -2.76 4.26 6.55
N SER A 9 -3.12 3.92 7.78
CA SER A 9 -3.12 4.86 8.91
C SER A 9 -2.29 4.29 10.05
N ALA A 10 -1.40 5.10 10.64
CA ALA A 10 -0.73 4.78 11.89
C ALA A 10 -0.77 5.98 12.85
N ASP A 11 -0.77 5.70 14.16
CA ASP A 11 -0.66 6.74 15.20
C ASP A 11 0.72 6.76 15.88
N ASP A 12 0.89 7.76 16.75
CA ASP A 12 2.05 7.97 17.61
C ASP A 12 2.33 6.78 18.55
N LYS A 13 1.27 6.07 18.94
CA LYS A 13 1.34 4.81 19.71
C LYS A 13 1.71 3.59 18.85
N ARG A 14 2.05 3.80 17.57
CA ARG A 14 2.48 2.77 16.61
C ARG A 14 1.44 1.70 16.37
N ARG A 15 0.16 1.99 16.58
CA ARG A 15 -0.94 1.15 16.11
C ARG A 15 -1.19 1.51 14.66
N GLY A 16 -1.29 0.52 13.80
CA GLY A 16 -1.61 0.75 12.40
C GLY A 16 -2.80 -0.03 11.92
N GLY A 17 -3.45 0.51 10.90
CA GLY A 17 -4.47 -0.14 10.12
C GLY A 17 -4.24 0.14 8.64
N TRP A 18 -4.64 -0.80 7.81
CA TRP A 18 -4.56 -0.70 6.36
C TRP A 18 -5.88 -1.15 5.75
N ALA A 19 -6.18 -0.63 4.58
CA ALA A 19 -7.38 -1.01 3.83
C ALA A 19 -7.15 -0.93 2.32
N ALA A 20 -7.86 -1.80 1.60
CA ALA A 20 -7.90 -1.77 0.16
C ALA A 20 -9.29 -2.11 -0.38
N LEU A 21 -9.78 -1.30 -1.31
CA LEU A 21 -11.00 -1.53 -2.07
C LEU A 21 -10.64 -2.06 -3.46
N LEU A 22 -11.04 -3.30 -3.75
CA LEU A 22 -10.88 -3.93 -5.05
C LEU A 22 -12.19 -3.84 -5.82
N ARG A 23 -12.17 -3.30 -7.03
CA ARG A 23 -13.31 -3.21 -7.95
C ARG A 23 -13.00 -3.94 -9.25
N CYS A 24 -13.81 -4.93 -9.59
CA CYS A 24 -13.67 -5.72 -10.82
C CYS A 24 -15.05 -6.16 -11.32
N ASN A 25 -15.34 -5.89 -12.60
CA ASN A 25 -16.59 -6.28 -13.27
C ASN A 25 -17.86 -5.91 -12.48
N GLY A 26 -17.93 -4.67 -11.98
CA GLY A 26 -19.07 -4.17 -11.19
C GLY A 26 -19.18 -4.72 -9.77
N ARG A 27 -18.25 -5.57 -9.33
CA ARG A 27 -18.18 -6.07 -7.95
C ARG A 27 -17.13 -5.31 -7.17
N GLU A 28 -17.45 -5.01 -5.92
CA GLU A 28 -16.56 -4.39 -4.95
C GLU A 28 -16.22 -5.36 -3.83
N LYS A 29 -14.98 -5.32 -3.37
CA LYS A 29 -14.51 -6.04 -2.19
C LYS A 29 -13.59 -5.15 -1.39
N LEU A 30 -14.02 -4.80 -0.18
CA LEU A 30 -13.18 -4.13 0.81
C LEU A 30 -12.43 -5.19 1.62
N ILE A 31 -11.12 -5.04 1.74
CA ILE A 31 -10.26 -5.83 2.62
C ILE A 31 -9.47 -4.90 3.51
N SER A 32 -9.14 -5.35 4.71
CA SER A 32 -8.46 -4.52 5.69
C SER A 32 -7.84 -5.35 6.80
N GLY A 33 -6.98 -4.73 7.60
CA GLY A 33 -6.36 -5.35 8.76
C GLY A 33 -5.65 -4.34 9.64
N ALA A 34 -5.19 -4.80 10.80
CA ALA A 34 -4.48 -3.99 11.78
C ALA A 34 -3.15 -4.65 12.18
N GLU A 35 -2.11 -3.84 12.44
CA GLU A 35 -0.81 -4.29 12.89
C GLU A 35 -0.30 -3.41 14.04
N PRO A 36 0.14 -3.99 15.19
CA PRO A 36 0.82 -3.22 16.23
C PRO A 36 2.27 -2.93 15.84
N ASN A 37 2.91 -1.96 16.53
CA ASN A 37 4.31 -1.59 16.38
C ASN A 37 4.75 -1.16 14.96
N THR A 38 3.84 -0.58 14.19
CA THR A 38 4.04 -0.24 12.77
C THR A 38 4.18 1.28 12.54
N THR A 39 4.19 1.70 11.28
CA THR A 39 4.29 3.11 10.84
C THR A 39 3.34 3.37 9.67
N ASN A 40 3.06 4.65 9.36
CA ASN A 40 2.14 5.01 8.29
C ASN A 40 2.59 4.43 6.93
N ASN A 41 3.83 4.69 6.54
CA ASN A 41 4.42 4.18 5.29
C ASN A 41 4.38 2.65 5.20
N ARG A 42 4.51 1.95 6.34
CA ARG A 42 4.43 0.50 6.37
C ARG A 42 2.99 0.04 6.11
N MET A 43 1.99 0.71 6.68
CA MET A 43 0.57 0.40 6.43
C MET A 43 0.13 0.72 5.00
N GLU A 44 0.59 1.83 4.44
CA GLU A 44 0.36 2.18 3.02
C GLU A 44 0.92 1.09 2.09
N LEU A 45 2.14 0.61 2.36
CA LEU A 45 2.75 -0.49 1.61
C LEU A 45 2.00 -1.82 1.81
N THR A 46 1.63 -2.14 3.06
CA THR A 46 0.86 -3.35 3.36
C THR A 46 -0.47 -3.34 2.61
N ALA A 47 -1.17 -2.21 2.54
CA ALA A 47 -2.41 -2.08 1.78
C ALA A 47 -2.22 -2.45 0.30
N ALA A 48 -1.19 -1.89 -0.35
CA ALA A 48 -0.86 -2.20 -1.75
C ALA A 48 -0.52 -3.68 -1.97
N VAL A 49 0.33 -4.26 -1.11
CA VAL A 49 0.71 -5.68 -1.19
C VAL A 49 -0.50 -6.59 -1.03
N MET A 50 -1.31 -6.34 0.00
CA MET A 50 -2.48 -7.18 0.31
C MET A 50 -3.56 -7.07 -0.76
N ALA A 51 -3.73 -5.88 -1.36
CA ALA A 51 -4.64 -5.70 -2.48
C ALA A 51 -4.26 -6.54 -3.70
N LEU A 52 -2.98 -6.53 -4.09
CA LEU A 52 -2.50 -7.34 -5.21
C LEU A 52 -2.59 -8.85 -4.89
N ARG A 53 -2.19 -9.27 -3.68
CA ARG A 53 -2.30 -10.67 -3.23
C ARG A 53 -3.73 -11.21 -3.29
N ALA A 54 -4.72 -10.38 -3.01
CA ALA A 54 -6.12 -10.78 -3.03
C ALA A 54 -6.63 -11.10 -4.46
N LEU A 55 -5.92 -10.66 -5.50
CA LEU A 55 -6.22 -11.02 -6.89
C LEU A 55 -5.73 -12.45 -7.15
N LYS A 56 -6.67 -13.34 -7.47
CA LYS A 56 -6.38 -14.78 -7.63
C LYS A 56 -5.66 -15.13 -8.94
N LYS A 57 -5.75 -14.28 -9.96
CA LYS A 57 -5.20 -14.52 -11.30
C LYS A 57 -4.42 -13.28 -11.78
N PRO A 58 -3.44 -13.44 -12.68
CA PRO A 58 -2.79 -12.30 -13.36
C PRO A 58 -3.85 -11.36 -13.95
N CYS A 59 -3.68 -10.05 -13.74
CA CYS A 59 -4.65 -9.03 -14.08
C CYS A 59 -3.93 -7.72 -14.42
N VAL A 60 -4.57 -6.90 -15.25
CA VAL A 60 -4.25 -5.48 -15.37
C VAL A 60 -4.92 -4.72 -14.23
N VAL A 61 -4.13 -4.04 -13.41
CA VAL A 61 -4.54 -3.36 -12.18
C VAL A 61 -4.25 -1.87 -12.27
N HIS A 62 -5.26 -1.04 -12.02
CA HIS A 62 -5.09 0.39 -11.81
C HIS A 62 -5.13 0.64 -10.30
N LEU A 63 -3.95 0.86 -9.70
CA LEU A 63 -3.81 1.05 -8.25
C LEU A 63 -3.72 2.54 -7.93
N TYR A 64 -4.70 3.03 -7.19
CA TYR A 64 -4.83 4.39 -6.70
C TYR A 64 -4.38 4.48 -5.24
N THR A 65 -3.45 5.39 -4.95
CA THR A 65 -2.96 5.67 -3.60
C THR A 65 -2.63 7.16 -3.48
N ASP A 66 -2.72 7.71 -2.28
CA ASP A 66 -2.23 9.05 -1.95
C ASP A 66 -0.85 9.04 -1.27
N SER A 67 -0.30 7.86 -1.01
CA SER A 67 1.03 7.65 -0.45
C SER A 67 2.09 8.34 -1.30
N GLN A 68 2.68 9.39 -0.73
CA GLN A 68 3.86 10.03 -1.33
C GLN A 68 5.06 9.08 -1.33
N TYR A 69 5.11 8.11 -0.41
CA TYR A 69 6.20 7.15 -0.32
C TYR A 69 6.18 6.18 -1.51
N LEU A 70 5.01 5.63 -1.84
CA LEU A 70 4.80 4.83 -3.05
C LEU A 70 5.09 5.66 -4.31
N LYS A 71 4.50 6.85 -4.42
CA LYS A 71 4.73 7.76 -5.56
C LYS A 71 6.22 7.96 -5.84
N LYS A 72 6.98 8.44 -4.84
CA LYS A 72 8.42 8.72 -5.00
C LYS A 72 9.21 7.48 -5.37
N ALA A 73 8.87 6.33 -4.81
CA ALA A 73 9.59 5.10 -5.11
C ALA A 73 9.47 4.70 -6.60
N PHE A 74 8.29 4.92 -7.21
CA PHE A 74 8.05 4.64 -8.63
C PHE A 74 8.51 5.78 -9.56
N THR A 75 8.37 7.05 -9.17
CA THR A 75 8.75 8.19 -10.02
C THR A 75 10.26 8.44 -10.03
N ASP A 76 10.93 8.25 -8.90
CA ASP A 76 12.33 8.67 -8.72
C ASP A 76 13.32 7.50 -8.96
N GLY A 77 12.82 6.35 -9.41
CA GLY A 77 13.59 5.15 -9.72
C GLY A 77 14.28 4.52 -8.50
N TRP A 78 13.73 4.69 -7.29
CA TRP A 78 14.33 4.16 -6.06
C TRP A 78 14.40 2.64 -6.08
N LEU A 79 13.35 1.97 -6.54
CA LEU A 79 13.25 0.52 -6.54
C LEU A 79 14.33 -0.14 -7.40
N GLU A 80 14.64 0.44 -8.56
CA GLU A 80 15.71 -0.07 -9.42
C GLU A 80 17.08 0.12 -8.77
N LYS A 81 17.34 1.31 -8.21
CA LYS A 81 18.60 1.61 -7.51
C LYS A 81 18.81 0.69 -6.32
N TRP A 82 17.77 0.47 -5.52
CA TRP A 82 17.84 -0.43 -4.37
C TRP A 82 18.06 -1.88 -4.77
N GLN A 83 17.40 -2.38 -5.83
CA GLN A 83 17.64 -3.73 -6.33
C GLN A 83 19.09 -3.91 -6.80
N LYS A 84 19.63 -2.95 -7.57
CA LYS A 84 21.03 -2.97 -8.05
C LYS A 84 22.04 -2.90 -6.91
N ASN A 85 21.75 -2.13 -5.86
CA ASN A 85 22.65 -1.94 -4.71
C ASN A 85 22.44 -2.96 -3.58
N GLY A 86 21.76 -4.09 -3.84
CA GLY A 86 21.56 -5.15 -2.84
C GLY A 86 20.67 -4.73 -1.67
N TRP A 87 19.68 -3.89 -1.92
CA TRP A 87 18.73 -3.34 -0.95
C TRP A 87 19.38 -2.45 0.13
N LYS A 88 20.36 -1.64 -0.28
CA LYS A 88 21.01 -0.64 0.58
C LYS A 88 20.77 0.77 0.06
N THR A 89 20.67 1.72 1.00
CA THR A 89 20.61 3.16 0.72
C THR A 89 22.00 3.69 0.32
N ALA A 90 22.07 4.96 -0.12
CA ALA A 90 23.35 5.63 -0.41
C ALA A 90 24.29 5.66 0.81
N SER A 91 23.74 5.69 2.02
CA SER A 91 24.47 5.59 3.29
C SER A 91 24.83 4.15 3.70
N ARG A 92 24.70 3.18 2.79
CA ARG A 92 24.97 1.73 2.99
C ARG A 92 24.10 1.06 4.07
N GLN A 93 23.03 1.70 4.50
CA GLN A 93 22.09 1.13 5.45
C GLN A 93 21.03 0.29 4.73
N PRO A 94 20.44 -0.72 5.39
CA PRO A 94 19.31 -1.45 4.83
C PRO A 94 18.16 -0.50 4.46
N VAL A 95 17.52 -0.74 3.31
CA VAL A 95 16.33 0.00 2.90
C VAL A 95 15.20 -0.25 3.90
N LYS A 96 14.55 0.82 4.35
CA LYS A 96 13.39 0.72 5.25
C LYS A 96 12.24 -0.01 4.54
N ASN A 97 11.51 -0.84 5.28
CA ASN A 97 10.38 -1.63 4.77
C ASN A 97 10.75 -2.54 3.57
N GLN A 98 12.02 -2.97 3.50
CA GLN A 98 12.53 -3.82 2.42
C GLN A 98 11.72 -5.11 2.23
N ASP A 99 11.20 -5.69 3.31
CA ASP A 99 10.33 -6.86 3.29
C ASP A 99 9.07 -6.63 2.46
N LEU A 100 8.38 -5.50 2.70
CA LEU A 100 7.17 -5.14 1.96
C LEU A 100 7.47 -4.72 0.52
N TRP A 101 8.59 -4.01 0.30
CA TRP A 101 8.99 -3.66 -1.07
C TRP A 101 9.28 -4.88 -1.92
N ARG A 102 9.93 -5.90 -1.35
CA ARG A 102 10.18 -7.17 -2.05
C ARG A 102 8.88 -7.89 -2.36
N ALA A 103 7.97 -7.99 -1.39
CA ALA A 103 6.65 -8.58 -1.61
C ALA A 103 5.85 -7.83 -2.67
N LEU A 104 5.90 -6.49 -2.67
CA LEU A 104 5.22 -5.67 -3.66
C LEU A 104 5.77 -5.90 -5.06
N LEU A 105 7.12 -5.93 -5.20
CA LEU A 105 7.77 -6.20 -6.47
C LEU A 105 7.40 -7.58 -7.02
N GLU A 106 7.30 -8.59 -6.16
CA GLU A 106 6.84 -9.92 -6.54
C GLU A 106 5.43 -9.90 -7.13
N GLU A 107 4.50 -9.21 -6.47
CA GLU A 107 3.13 -9.06 -7.00
C GLU A 107 3.08 -8.23 -8.30
N THR A 108 3.92 -7.21 -8.45
CA THR A 108 4.04 -6.45 -9.72
C THR A 108 4.65 -7.25 -10.87
N ARG A 109 5.25 -8.41 -10.61
CA ARG A 109 5.66 -9.35 -11.68
C ARG A 109 4.52 -10.27 -12.08
N ARG A 110 3.59 -10.54 -11.15
CA ARG A 110 2.41 -11.38 -11.36
C ARG A 110 1.26 -10.61 -12.02
N HIS A 111 1.19 -9.31 -11.80
CA HIS A 111 0.15 -8.41 -12.32
C HIS A 111 0.77 -7.27 -13.12
N GLU A 112 0.07 -6.79 -14.13
CA GLU A 112 0.44 -5.56 -14.82
C GLU A 112 -0.17 -4.39 -14.05
N VAL A 113 0.66 -3.67 -13.29
CA VAL A 113 0.20 -2.64 -12.34
C VAL A 113 0.49 -1.24 -12.87
N TYR A 114 -0.58 -0.47 -13.06
CA TYR A 114 -0.55 0.95 -13.36
C TYR A 114 -0.77 1.75 -12.07
N TRP A 115 0.22 2.55 -11.71
CA TRP A 115 0.23 3.33 -10.48
C TRP A 115 -0.37 4.71 -10.71
N HIS A 116 -1.40 5.05 -9.94
CA HIS A 116 -2.09 6.33 -9.97
C HIS A 116 -1.92 7.02 -8.62
N TRP A 117 -1.13 8.08 -8.58
CA TRP A 117 -1.05 8.90 -7.38
C TRP A 117 -2.17 9.93 -7.38
N THR A 118 -2.95 9.96 -6.30
CA THR A 118 -3.98 10.96 -6.06
C THR A 118 -3.53 11.89 -4.94
N ARG A 119 -3.90 13.17 -5.00
CA ARG A 119 -3.70 14.06 -3.86
C ARG A 119 -4.71 13.66 -2.77
N GLY A 120 -4.24 13.39 -1.56
CA GLY A 120 -5.10 13.05 -0.41
C GLY A 120 -6.25 14.04 -0.24
N HIS A 121 -7.43 13.52 0.11
CA HIS A 121 -8.69 14.26 0.30
C HIS A 121 -9.30 14.95 -0.95
N ALA A 122 -9.00 14.49 -2.17
CA ALA A 122 -9.64 15.00 -3.39
C ALA A 122 -11.12 14.56 -3.59
N GLY A 123 -11.88 14.26 -2.52
CA GLY A 123 -13.31 13.96 -2.60
C GLY A 123 -13.68 12.67 -3.37
N HIS A 124 -12.74 11.74 -3.53
CA HIS A 124 -13.03 10.44 -4.13
C HIS A 124 -13.62 9.50 -3.08
N ARG A 125 -14.85 9.04 -3.33
CA ARG A 125 -15.60 8.11 -2.45
C ARG A 125 -14.74 6.91 -2.04
N GLU A 126 -13.99 6.35 -2.97
CA GLU A 126 -13.17 5.16 -2.75
C GLU A 126 -12.03 5.41 -1.77
N ASN A 127 -11.33 6.53 -1.90
CA ASN A 127 -10.26 6.92 -0.98
C ASN A 127 -10.80 7.17 0.43
N GLU A 128 -11.93 7.86 0.55
CA GLU A 128 -12.56 8.08 1.86
C GLU A 128 -13.01 6.77 2.53
N LEU A 129 -13.47 5.79 1.75
CA LEU A 129 -13.83 4.48 2.27
C LEU A 129 -12.63 3.74 2.84
N VAL A 130 -11.50 3.72 2.12
CA VAL A 130 -10.29 3.03 2.60
C VAL A 130 -9.62 3.77 3.75
N ASP A 131 -9.61 5.11 3.77
CA ASP A 131 -9.11 5.90 4.91
C ASP A 131 -9.90 5.58 6.19
N LYS A 132 -11.23 5.69 6.12
CA LYS A 132 -12.13 5.40 7.26
C LYS A 132 -11.96 3.96 7.76
N GLU A 133 -11.83 3.02 6.83
CA GLU A 133 -11.58 1.61 7.15
C GLU A 133 -10.23 1.41 7.85
N ALA A 134 -9.14 1.97 7.31
CA ALA A 134 -7.80 1.87 7.89
C ALA A 134 -7.76 2.49 9.29
N GLN A 135 -8.38 3.66 9.47
CA GLN A 135 -8.50 4.29 10.79
C GLN A 135 -9.32 3.45 11.77
N ARG A 136 -10.40 2.80 11.31
CA ARG A 136 -11.20 1.90 12.17
C ARG A 136 -10.35 0.69 12.60
N GLN A 137 -9.67 0.04 11.67
CA GLN A 137 -8.80 -1.11 11.97
C GLN A 137 -7.72 -0.76 12.98
N ARG A 138 -7.04 0.37 12.82
CA ARG A 138 -6.05 0.86 13.80
C ARG A 138 -6.62 0.94 15.22
N ARG A 139 -7.88 1.38 15.37
CA ARG A 139 -8.55 1.55 16.67
C ARG A 139 -8.98 0.23 17.32
N THR A 140 -8.97 -0.88 16.57
CA THR A 140 -9.21 -2.22 17.15
C THR A 140 -8.05 -2.70 18.02
N LEU A 141 -6.86 -2.12 17.83
CA LEU A 141 -5.69 -2.45 18.63
C LEU A 141 -5.76 -1.76 20.01
N PRO A 142 -5.47 -2.49 21.09
CA PRO A 142 -5.52 -1.96 22.45
C PRO A 142 -4.56 -0.78 22.61
N LEU A 143 -4.87 0.12 23.53
CA LEU A 143 -4.09 1.34 23.77
C LEU A 143 -2.80 1.10 24.58
N GLY A 144 -2.59 -0.12 25.07
CA GLY A 144 -1.61 -0.42 26.13
C GLY A 144 -2.22 -0.21 27.51
#